data_AF-A0B6F3-F1
#
_entry.id   AF-A0B6F3-F1
#
_cell.length_a   1.000
_cell.length_b   1.000
_cell.length_c   1.000
_cell.angle_alpha   90.00
_cell.angle_beta   90.00
_cell.angle_gamma   90.00
#
_symmetry.space_group_name_H-M   'P 1'
#
loop_
_entity.id
_entity.type
_entity.pdbx_description
1 polymer ?
#
loop_
_entity_poly.entity_id
_entity_poly.type
_entity_poly.pdbx_seq_one_letter_code
_entity_poly.pdbx_strand_id
1 'polypeptide(L)'
;MPADQRMECAKTLSEHPLFPLLVRAALRARVSRMQPGEVFQFEGEEIYVEEDERSRSVVVQLVLSEERLIEMFRSAAGATGIPDARSSLGDILDLARDEIRRRYGIELVLRRGVARAEAVAYKIERWSWRDGPL
;
A
#
# COMPACT_ATOMS: atom_id res chain seq x y z
N MET A 1 18.11 -18.69 -3.10
CA MET A 1 17.98 -18.17 -1.73
C MET A 1 17.11 -19.12 -0.91
N PRO A 2 17.51 -19.53 0.30
CA PRO A 2 16.70 -20.34 1.22
C PRO A 2 15.33 -19.71 1.52
N ALA A 3 14.29 -20.53 1.69
CA ALA A 3 12.92 -20.06 1.91
C ALA A 3 12.80 -19.15 3.15
N ASP A 4 13.48 -19.50 4.24
CA ASP A 4 13.45 -18.73 5.49
C ASP A 4 14.01 -17.31 5.33
N GLN A 5 15.09 -17.15 4.55
CA GLN A 5 15.66 -15.83 4.28
C GLN A 5 14.74 -14.96 3.41
N ARG A 6 14.03 -15.57 2.44
CA ARG A 6 13.03 -14.85 1.63
C ARG A 6 11.89 -14.33 2.49
N MET A 7 11.38 -15.19 3.38
CA MET A 7 10.30 -14.86 4.29
C MET A 7 10.73 -13.76 5.28
N GLU A 8 11.93 -13.85 5.84
CA GLU A 8 12.45 -12.83 6.74
C GLU A 8 12.57 -11.47 6.04
N CYS A 9 13.12 -11.44 4.83
CA CYS A 9 13.20 -10.22 4.02
C CYS A 9 11.81 -9.65 3.70
N ALA A 10 10.84 -10.52 3.36
CA ALA A 10 9.46 -10.10 3.12
C ALA A 10 8.81 -9.48 4.37
N LYS A 11 9.04 -10.06 5.56
CA LYS A 11 8.58 -9.49 6.83
C LYS A 11 9.22 -8.14 7.09
N THR A 12 10.54 -8.02 6.97
CA THR A 12 11.25 -6.75 7.14
C THR A 12 10.72 -5.69 6.18
N LEU A 13 10.49 -6.06 4.91
CA LEU A 13 9.89 -5.15 3.93
C LEU A 13 8.49 -4.72 4.34
N SER A 14 7.64 -5.65 4.82
CA SER A 14 6.28 -5.34 5.27
C SER A 14 6.23 -4.38 6.45
N GLU A 15 7.33 -4.23 7.20
CA GLU A 15 7.45 -3.32 8.35
C GLU A 15 7.84 -1.90 7.94
N HIS A 16 8.03 -1.66 6.65
CA HIS A 16 8.39 -0.34 6.16
C HIS A 16 7.35 0.71 6.61
N PRO A 17 7.77 1.89 7.11
CA PRO A 17 6.88 2.89 7.77
C PRO A 17 5.70 3.39 6.93
N LEU A 18 5.80 3.20 5.62
CA LEU A 18 4.81 3.64 4.64
C LEU A 18 3.49 2.85 4.75
N PHE A 19 3.55 1.56 5.05
CA PHE A 19 2.33 0.75 5.22
C PHE A 19 1.49 1.20 6.44
N PRO A 20 2.03 1.33 7.66
CA PRO A 20 1.27 1.88 8.77
C PRO A 20 0.87 3.36 8.55
N LEU A 21 1.63 4.16 7.80
CA LEU A 21 1.22 5.51 7.40
C LEU A 21 -0.06 5.46 6.56
N LEU A 22 -0.14 4.56 5.58
CA LEU A 22 -1.32 4.44 4.72
C LEU A 22 -2.57 4.01 5.49
N VAL A 23 -2.43 3.13 6.51
CA VAL A 23 -3.56 2.80 7.41
C VAL A 23 -4.05 4.05 8.15
N ARG A 24 -3.15 4.88 8.68
CA ARG A 24 -3.52 6.14 9.34
C ARG A 24 -4.16 7.13 8.36
N ALA A 25 -3.64 7.22 7.14
CA ALA A 25 -4.22 8.04 6.09
C ALA A 25 -5.64 7.58 5.73
N ALA A 26 -5.89 6.27 5.68
CA ALA A 26 -7.22 5.70 5.43
C ALA A 26 -8.22 6.08 6.55
N LEU A 27 -7.78 5.98 7.81
CA LEU A 27 -8.56 6.42 8.96
C LEU A 27 -8.85 7.92 8.90
N ARG A 28 -7.86 8.73 8.54
CA ARG A 28 -8.02 10.18 8.37
C ARG A 28 -9.05 10.49 7.28
N ALA A 29 -8.93 9.87 6.10
CA ALA A 29 -9.87 10.04 5.00
C ALA A 29 -11.30 9.67 5.40
N ARG A 30 -11.48 8.57 6.14
CA ARG A 30 -12.76 8.16 6.70
C ARG A 30 -13.35 9.20 7.65
N VAL A 31 -12.58 9.65 8.65
CA VAL A 31 -13.07 10.62 9.65
C VAL A 31 -13.44 11.94 8.99
N SER A 32 -12.66 12.37 8.01
CA SER A 32 -12.91 13.59 7.23
C SER A 32 -14.00 13.44 6.17
N ARG A 33 -14.53 12.23 5.95
CA ARG A 33 -15.50 11.91 4.87
C ARG A 33 -15.02 12.39 3.50
N MET A 34 -13.75 12.13 3.19
CA MET A 34 -13.15 12.51 1.91
C MET A 34 -13.81 11.77 0.75
N GLN A 35 -13.99 12.48 -0.35
CA GLN A 35 -14.64 12.05 -1.57
C GLN A 35 -13.61 11.51 -2.57
N PRO A 36 -14.02 10.55 -3.43
CA PRO A 36 -13.20 10.14 -4.57
C PRO A 36 -12.76 11.32 -5.44
N GLY A 37 -11.52 11.29 -5.90
CA GLY A 37 -10.87 12.37 -6.64
C GLY A 37 -10.18 13.42 -5.77
N GLU A 38 -10.37 13.38 -4.44
CA GLU A 38 -9.59 14.22 -3.53
C GLU A 38 -8.15 13.72 -3.40
N VAL A 39 -7.22 14.67 -3.27
CA VAL A 39 -5.80 14.42 -2.99
C VAL A 39 -5.40 15.23 -1.78
N PHE A 40 -4.65 14.64 -0.86
CA PHE A 40 -4.18 15.32 0.34
C PHE A 40 -2.77 14.91 0.75
N GLN A 41 -2.10 15.82 1.44
CA GLN A 41 -0.78 15.58 2.03
C GLN A 41 -0.94 14.99 3.43
N PHE A 42 -0.25 13.88 3.70
CA PHE A 42 -0.25 13.21 5.00
C PHE A 42 1.15 12.75 5.37
N GLU A 43 1.71 13.33 6.44
CA GLU A 43 3.07 13.03 6.91
C GLU A 43 4.15 13.14 5.81
N GLY A 44 3.99 14.09 4.87
CA GLY A 44 4.93 14.35 3.76
C GLY A 44 4.67 13.51 2.51
N GLU A 45 3.65 12.66 2.52
CA GLU A 45 3.24 11.86 1.37
C GLU A 45 1.97 12.41 0.72
N GLU A 46 1.90 12.31 -0.60
CA GLU A 46 0.67 12.58 -1.33
C GLU A 46 -0.23 11.33 -1.36
N ILE A 47 -1.44 11.48 -0.85
CA ILE A 47 -2.44 10.42 -0.72
C ILE A 47 -3.63 10.75 -1.62
N TYR A 48 -4.00 9.77 -2.44
CA TYR A 48 -5.10 9.87 -3.38
C TYR A 48 -6.31 9.13 -2.83
N VAL A 49 -7.49 9.74 -2.91
CA VAL A 49 -8.75 9.11 -2.52
C VAL A 49 -9.47 8.67 -3.78
N GLU A 50 -9.74 7.38 -3.90
CA GLU A 50 -10.32 6.78 -5.09
C GLU A 50 -11.54 5.92 -4.74
N GLU A 51 -12.42 5.74 -5.72
CA GLU A 51 -13.51 4.77 -5.64
C GLU A 51 -13.03 3.42 -6.16
N ASP A 52 -13.10 2.38 -5.31
CA ASP A 52 -13.05 1.01 -5.80
C ASP A 52 -14.48 0.57 -6.17
N GLU A 53 -14.78 0.69 -7.46
CA GLU A 53 -16.09 0.33 -8.03
C GLU A 53 -16.46 -1.15 -7.79
N ARG A 54 -15.47 -2.04 -7.65
CA ARG A 54 -15.71 -3.48 -7.48
C ARG A 54 -16.22 -3.78 -6.08
N SER A 55 -15.57 -3.23 -5.08
CA SER A 55 -15.94 -3.44 -3.68
C SER A 55 -16.95 -2.42 -3.15
N ARG A 56 -17.24 -1.38 -3.94
CA ARG A 56 -17.97 -0.19 -3.51
C ARG A 56 -17.37 0.34 -2.20
N SER A 57 -16.06 0.59 -2.22
CA SER A 57 -15.33 1.20 -1.11
C SER A 57 -14.62 2.47 -1.54
N VAL A 58 -14.44 3.40 -0.61
CA VAL A 58 -13.44 4.46 -0.76
C VAL A 58 -12.10 3.90 -0.32
N VAL A 59 -11.12 3.94 -1.22
CA VAL A 59 -9.75 3.52 -0.95
C VAL A 59 -8.84 4.74 -0.96
N VAL A 60 -7.86 4.73 -0.07
CA VAL A 60 -6.73 5.65 -0.16
C VAL A 60 -5.58 4.92 -0.83
N GLN A 61 -4.88 5.63 -1.70
CA GLN A 61 -3.80 5.10 -2.49
C GLN A 61 -2.56 5.95 -2.30
N LEU A 62 -1.41 5.28 -2.25
CA LEU A 62 -0.11 5.92 -2.37
C LEU A 62 0.63 5.32 -3.56
N VAL A 63 1.08 6.20 -4.45
CA VAL A 63 1.83 5.83 -5.65
C VAL A 63 3.31 5.73 -5.31
N LEU A 64 3.87 4.56 -5.59
CA LEU A 64 5.28 4.25 -5.39
C LEU A 64 5.95 4.16 -6.75
N SER A 65 7.01 4.96 -6.94
CA SER A 65 7.86 4.81 -8.12
C SER A 65 8.62 3.48 -8.06
N GLU A 66 9.08 2.99 -9.21
CA GLU A 66 9.88 1.78 -9.30
C GLU A 66 11.18 1.92 -8.47
N GLU A 67 11.83 3.08 -8.52
CA GLU A 67 13.04 3.36 -7.75
C GLU A 67 12.80 3.26 -6.25
N ARG A 68 11.69 3.87 -5.77
CA ARG A 68 11.34 3.83 -4.35
C ARG A 68 11.07 2.40 -3.88
N LEU A 69 10.38 1.61 -4.68
CA LEU A 69 10.14 0.20 -4.36
C LEU A 69 11.45 -0.60 -4.30
N ILE A 70 12.37 -0.34 -5.24
CA ILE A 70 13.71 -0.96 -5.26
C ILE A 70 14.52 -0.55 -4.03
N GLU A 71 14.45 0.70 -3.60
CA GLU A 71 15.13 1.20 -2.40
C GLU A 71 14.61 0.54 -1.13
N MET A 72 13.28 0.47 -0.96
CA MET A 72 12.65 -0.24 0.16
C MET A 72 13.12 -1.70 0.22
N PHE A 73 13.16 -2.35 -0.93
CA PHE A 73 13.62 -3.72 -1.05
C PHE A 73 15.10 -3.90 -0.72
N ARG A 74 15.97 -3.03 -1.24
CA ARG A 74 17.41 -3.06 -0.94
C ARG A 74 17.68 -2.87 0.54
N SER A 75 16.93 -1.97 1.19
CA SER A 75 17.01 -1.76 2.64
C SER A 75 16.65 -3.03 3.41
N ALA A 76 15.54 -3.68 3.06
CA ALA A 76 15.11 -4.93 3.70
C ALA A 76 16.10 -6.09 3.46
N ALA A 77 16.62 -6.21 2.23
CA ALA A 77 17.62 -7.21 1.88
C ALA A 77 18.96 -6.99 2.62
N GLY A 78 19.39 -5.73 2.75
CA GLY A 78 20.59 -5.37 3.51
C GLY A 78 20.46 -5.70 4.99
N ALA A 79 19.29 -5.40 5.59
CA ALA A 79 19.01 -5.72 6.99
C ALA A 79 19.00 -7.23 7.28
N THR A 80 18.68 -8.05 6.28
CA THR A 80 18.63 -9.51 6.37
C THR A 80 19.90 -10.20 5.84
N GLY A 81 20.92 -9.42 5.44
CA GLY A 81 22.22 -9.95 5.01
C GLY A 81 22.19 -10.64 3.63
N ILE A 82 21.26 -10.28 2.75
CA ILE A 82 21.10 -10.86 1.42
C ILE A 82 21.91 -10.04 0.39
N PRO A 83 22.99 -10.59 -0.20
CA PRO A 83 23.95 -9.81 -0.99
C PRO A 83 23.53 -9.49 -2.44
N ASP A 84 22.49 -10.10 -2.99
CA ASP A 84 21.97 -9.73 -4.32
C ASP A 84 20.52 -10.16 -4.49
N ALA A 85 19.60 -9.25 -4.16
CA ALA A 85 18.19 -9.58 -4.07
C ALA A 85 17.44 -9.34 -5.39
N ARG A 86 18.09 -8.78 -6.43
CA ARG A 86 17.42 -8.48 -7.73
C ARG A 86 16.81 -9.72 -8.39
N SER A 87 17.52 -10.85 -8.34
CA SER A 87 17.07 -12.12 -8.93
C SER A 87 15.87 -12.74 -8.20
N SER A 88 15.59 -12.32 -6.96
CA SER A 88 14.53 -12.85 -6.10
C SER A 88 13.48 -11.79 -5.73
N LEU A 89 13.51 -10.63 -6.39
CA LEU A 89 12.63 -9.50 -6.10
C LEU A 89 11.15 -9.88 -6.25
N GLY A 90 10.80 -10.60 -7.31
CA GLY A 90 9.43 -11.07 -7.55
C GLY A 90 8.89 -11.92 -6.40
N ASP A 91 9.61 -13.00 -6.05
CA ASP A 91 9.23 -13.90 -4.96
C ASP A 91 9.09 -13.18 -3.61
N ILE A 92 10.05 -12.31 -3.26
CA ILE A 92 9.99 -11.57 -2.00
C ILE A 92 8.83 -10.57 -2.02
N LEU A 93 8.58 -9.89 -3.15
CA LEU A 93 7.46 -8.97 -3.25
C LEU A 93 6.13 -9.69 -3.08
N ASP A 94 5.95 -10.87 -3.67
CA ASP A 94 4.71 -11.63 -3.49
C ASP A 94 4.53 -12.07 -2.03
N LEU A 95 5.58 -12.56 -1.36
CA LEU A 95 5.53 -12.85 0.07
C LEU A 95 5.24 -11.60 0.92
N ALA A 96 5.84 -10.47 0.57
CA ALA A 96 5.64 -9.22 1.28
C ALA A 96 4.22 -8.69 1.09
N ARG A 97 3.65 -8.83 -0.11
CA ARG A 97 2.25 -8.47 -0.41
C ARG A 97 1.29 -9.22 0.50
N ASP A 98 1.50 -10.52 0.67
CA ASP A 98 0.68 -11.34 1.56
C ASP A 98 0.82 -10.89 3.02
N GLU A 99 2.05 -10.62 3.48
CA GLU A 99 2.30 -10.15 4.84
C GLU A 99 1.71 -8.75 5.10
N ILE A 100 1.88 -7.81 4.16
CA ILE A 100 1.31 -6.46 4.22
C ILE A 100 -0.22 -6.55 4.29
N ARG A 101 -0.83 -7.37 3.44
CA ARG A 101 -2.28 -7.58 3.43
C ARG A 101 -2.76 -8.18 4.75
N ARG A 102 -2.09 -9.21 5.25
CA ARG A 102 -2.42 -9.89 6.50
C ARG A 102 -2.31 -8.95 7.71
N ARG A 103 -1.27 -8.11 7.74
CA ARG A 103 -0.96 -7.24 8.88
C ARG A 103 -1.75 -5.93 8.89
N TYR A 104 -1.96 -5.33 7.73
CA TYR A 104 -2.50 -3.97 7.62
C TYR A 104 -3.79 -3.87 6.81
N GLY A 105 -4.22 -4.94 6.14
CA GLY A 105 -5.34 -4.88 5.20
C GLY A 105 -5.04 -4.01 3.97
N ILE A 106 -3.76 -3.85 3.64
CA ILE A 106 -3.30 -3.08 2.48
C ILE A 106 -3.09 -4.01 1.29
N GLU A 107 -3.60 -3.62 0.13
CA GLU A 107 -3.31 -4.28 -1.13
C GLU A 107 -2.19 -3.54 -1.86
N LEU A 108 -1.12 -4.25 -2.20
CA LEU A 108 -0.04 -3.70 -3.01
C LEU A 108 -0.21 -4.22 -4.46
N VAL A 109 -0.45 -3.30 -5.37
CA VAL A 109 -0.71 -3.53 -6.80
C VAL A 109 0.49 -3.09 -7.61
N LEU A 110 1.00 -3.96 -8.48
CA LEU A 110 2.13 -3.68 -9.36
C LEU A 110 1.65 -3.73 -10.82
N ARG A 111 1.75 -2.61 -11.55
CA ARG A 111 1.37 -2.55 -12.98
C ARG A 111 2.35 -1.68 -13.76
N ARG A 112 2.98 -2.24 -14.80
CA ARG A 112 3.79 -1.51 -15.81
C ARG A 112 4.70 -0.43 -15.22
N GLY A 113 5.53 -0.79 -14.22
CA GLY A 113 6.49 0.14 -13.60
C GLY A 113 5.91 1.07 -12.54
N VAL A 114 4.60 0.98 -12.24
CA VAL A 114 3.96 1.74 -11.16
C VAL A 114 3.50 0.77 -10.08
N ALA A 115 3.94 1.02 -8.85
CA ALA A 115 3.47 0.32 -7.67
C ALA A 115 2.44 1.21 -6.93
N ARG A 116 1.35 0.62 -6.45
CA ARG A 116 0.33 1.31 -5.67
C ARG A 116 0.06 0.53 -4.41
N ALA A 117 0.18 1.17 -3.25
CA ALA A 117 -0.33 0.63 -2.00
C ALA A 117 -1.71 1.21 -1.75
N GLU A 118 -2.70 0.35 -1.51
CA GLU A 118 -4.11 0.72 -1.39
C GLU A 118 -4.64 0.26 -0.02
N ALA A 119 -5.32 1.14 0.70
CA ALA A 119 -5.98 0.83 1.96
C ALA A 119 -7.45 1.27 1.91
N VAL A 120 -8.35 0.42 2.40
CA VAL A 120 -9.78 0.78 2.46
C VAL A 120 -10.01 1.80 3.56
N ALA A 121 -10.54 2.97 3.21
CA ALA A 121 -11.00 3.97 4.17
C ALA A 121 -12.36 3.57 4.76
N TYR A 122 -13.35 3.29 3.91
CA TYR A 122 -14.68 2.86 4.32
C TYR A 122 -15.51 2.28 3.17
N LYS A 123 -16.54 1.50 3.51
CA LYS A 123 -17.54 1.02 2.55
C LYS A 123 -18.56 2.10 2.21
N ILE A 124 -19.01 2.06 0.98
CA ILE A 124 -19.99 2.98 0.43
C ILE A 124 -21.34 2.35 0.68
N GLU A 125 -21.95 2.72 1.81
CA GLU A 125 -23.33 2.34 2.09
C GLU A 125 -24.29 3.10 1.17
N ARG A 126 -25.51 2.60 1.02
CA ARG A 126 -26.52 2.93 -0.04
C ARG A 126 -27.01 4.39 -0.14
N TRP A 127 -26.22 5.38 0.22
CA TRP A 127 -26.33 6.76 -0.24
C TRP A 127 -25.20 7.01 -1.22
N SER A 128 -25.53 7.19 -2.50
CA SER A 128 -24.52 7.62 -3.44
C SER A 128 -24.15 9.05 -3.04
N TRP A 129 -22.87 9.36 -2.85
CA TRP A 129 -22.43 10.77 -2.74
C TRP A 129 -22.67 11.54 -4.05
N ARG A 130 -23.07 10.83 -5.13
CA ARG A 130 -23.58 11.44 -6.37
C ARG A 130 -24.99 12.01 -6.21
N ASP A 131 -25.73 11.59 -5.19
CA ASP A 131 -26.96 12.24 -4.76
C ASP A 131 -26.54 13.45 -3.93
N GLY A 132 -26.37 14.59 -4.61
CA GLY A 132 -26.08 15.87 -3.96
C GLY A 132 -27.11 16.23 -2.86
N PRO A 133 -26.83 17.25 -2.04
CA PRO A 133 -27.78 17.66 -1.00
C PRO A 133 -29.14 17.99 -1.63
N LEU A 134 -30.20 17.39 -1.07
CA LEU A 134 -31.60 17.69 -1.39
C LEU A 134 -31.92 19.17 -1.18
#